data_AF-A0A1Y1ZHS3-F1
#
_entry.id   AF-A0A1Y1ZHS3-F1
#
_cell.length_a   1.000
_cell.length_b   1.000
_cell.length_c   1.000
_cell.angle_alpha   90.00
_cell.angle_beta   90.00
_cell.angle_gamma   90.00
#
_symmetry.space_group_name_H-M   'P 1'
#
loop_
_entity.id
_entity.type
_entity.pdbx_description
1 polymer ?
#
loop_
_entity_poly.entity_id
_entity_poly.type
_entity_poly.pdbx_seq_one_letter_code
_entity_poly.pdbx_strand_id
1 'polypeptide(L)'
;MRFSKILSTVSFFALSASAAFFDNIERTELYELIEKSVPELRVTMPDSTWETMVQKAQISNQSQNTYYETEANMKFVYEGKEENYTINFKLGGKSSTEFSRPGYNIKIKGGENLHGTKNFRLRSDQRDPTYMRTKLVADIMQKSGLITVESGYTELYVNDQYMGFWIIQDSVKNKWIERNFGPYEGKDLKTLYQCKVDEIRFDDGSAKTKCVNANDDFADYMEPFHTFVDTVNAAKTREDLEKVMDVDNFLKYMAWEYLVGSWDHFLGPFGHNIYWYQQPNGKWAYIPYDYDLDLGSCMWKDQFKIKSYFEGEGDIQFPAIAFKDFELDHPIIKILVHDDDTKFRELLGDVVSKVFNPDTLLTRIDELRAFIEPYVKKQLETEAGKINKLAKKKALWTYDDFNENCEYTFLYDTNDHVKAFGLKDWIRRRYNTAAAYYGINEKHKLIEPRPEPKYFPYREENNIVQVTNRVAHHHIGEPLPPYTPDKSYADDSVPVLGVNQYNLERKNGSAEKPEPTEPTESKECWSEAFGYKCCSAGCNSVVVVIDESGYWSAENGEWCGIPECGFDKDECPGKKYGYPCCESCDVFLEDESGIWGAENGQWCSIKTSC
;
A
#
# COMPACT_ATOMS: atom_id res chain seq x y z
N MET A 1 -43.86 19.77 33.99
CA MET A 1 -43.08 20.70 33.14
C MET A 1 -42.15 19.88 32.28
N ARG A 2 -42.34 19.94 30.95
CA ARG A 2 -41.54 19.23 29.94
C ARG A 2 -40.16 19.90 29.86
N PHE A 3 -39.08 19.14 30.04
CA PHE A 3 -37.75 19.55 29.58
C PHE A 3 -37.61 19.09 28.13
N SER A 4 -37.83 20.01 27.19
CA SER A 4 -37.62 19.81 25.77
C SER A 4 -36.14 19.92 25.42
N LYS A 5 -35.68 18.92 24.67
CA LYS A 5 -34.61 18.91 23.66
C LYS A 5 -33.90 20.24 23.39
N ILE A 6 -32.61 20.27 23.74
CA ILE A 6 -31.53 21.11 23.18
C ILE A 6 -30.29 20.19 23.29
N LEU A 7 -29.45 19.84 22.32
CA LEU A 7 -29.08 20.39 21.01
C LEU A 7 -29.12 19.26 19.96
N SER A 8 -29.68 19.53 18.79
CA SER A 8 -29.34 18.86 17.52
C SER A 8 -29.11 20.00 16.54
N THR A 9 -27.88 20.50 16.53
CA THR A 9 -27.43 21.54 15.59
C THR A 9 -26.03 21.21 15.10
N VAL A 10 -25.75 19.91 14.96
CA VAL A 10 -24.64 19.35 14.19
C VAL A 10 -25.32 18.47 13.16
N SER A 11 -25.75 18.97 11.99
CA SER A 11 -26.28 18.03 10.98
C SER A 11 -26.59 18.50 9.55
N PHE A 12 -26.19 19.68 9.08
CA PHE A 12 -26.39 19.98 7.64
C PHE A 12 -25.14 20.51 6.94
N PHE A 13 -24.43 21.47 7.55
CA PHE A 13 -23.21 22.03 6.93
C PHE A 13 -22.01 21.06 6.89
N ALA A 14 -21.80 20.25 7.94
CA ALA A 14 -20.73 19.25 7.96
C ALA A 14 -21.04 18.06 7.02
N LEU A 15 -22.31 17.67 6.92
CA LEU A 15 -22.78 16.62 6.00
C LEU A 15 -22.65 17.04 4.53
N SER A 16 -22.89 18.31 4.18
CA SER A 16 -22.72 18.80 2.81
C SER A 16 -21.26 18.92 2.37
N ALA A 17 -20.33 19.21 3.30
CA ALA A 17 -18.92 19.40 2.98
C ALA A 17 -18.19 18.05 2.78
N SER A 18 -18.47 17.04 3.62
CA SER A 18 -17.88 15.70 3.47
C SER A 18 -18.29 14.99 2.17
N ALA A 19 -19.52 15.23 1.71
CA ALA A 19 -19.98 14.73 0.41
C ALA A 19 -19.17 15.31 -0.75
N ALA A 20 -18.85 16.62 -0.71
CA ALA A 20 -18.09 17.29 -1.75
C ALA A 20 -16.65 16.78 -1.88
N PHE A 21 -16.03 16.35 -0.77
CA PHE A 21 -14.63 15.89 -0.80
C PHE A 21 -14.42 14.68 -1.72
N PHE A 22 -15.38 13.75 -1.76
CA PHE A 22 -15.31 12.54 -2.61
C PHE A 22 -16.12 12.63 -3.90
N ASP A 23 -16.53 13.84 -4.30
CA ASP A 23 -17.20 14.01 -5.59
C ASP A 23 -16.34 13.41 -6.70
N ASN A 24 -16.99 12.63 -7.58
CA ASN A 24 -16.42 11.92 -8.72
C ASN A 24 -15.50 10.72 -8.40
N ILE A 25 -15.50 10.22 -7.16
CA ILE A 25 -14.75 9.01 -6.77
C ILE A 25 -15.72 7.91 -6.38
N GLU A 26 -15.66 6.79 -7.07
CA GLU A 26 -16.39 5.57 -6.70
C GLU A 26 -15.73 4.94 -5.47
N ARG A 27 -16.51 4.76 -4.41
CA ARG A 27 -16.05 4.16 -3.16
C ARG A 27 -16.89 2.94 -2.84
N THR A 28 -16.38 2.08 -1.96
CA THR A 28 -17.21 0.96 -1.50
C THR A 28 -18.33 1.50 -0.63
N GLU A 29 -19.55 1.02 -0.86
CA GLU A 29 -20.79 1.50 -0.21
C GLU A 29 -20.65 1.65 1.32
N LEU A 30 -20.00 0.69 2.01
CA LEU A 30 -19.74 0.82 3.45
C LEU A 30 -19.04 2.12 3.80
N TYR A 31 -17.96 2.45 3.09
CA TYR A 31 -17.15 3.63 3.40
C TYR A 31 -17.83 4.94 2.98
N GLU A 32 -18.73 4.90 1.99
CA GLU A 32 -19.60 6.04 1.65
C GLU A 32 -20.65 6.32 2.74
N LEU A 33 -21.21 5.27 3.35
CA LEU A 33 -22.19 5.40 4.42
C LEU A 33 -21.54 5.97 5.68
N ILE A 34 -20.42 5.40 6.12
CA ILE A 34 -19.79 5.78 7.39
C ILE A 34 -19.03 7.12 7.32
N GLU A 35 -18.90 7.69 6.11
CA GLU A 35 -18.44 9.07 5.89
C GLU A 35 -19.48 10.11 6.34
N LYS A 36 -20.76 9.73 6.37
CA LYS A 36 -21.89 10.61 6.71
C LYS A 36 -22.24 10.54 8.19
N SER A 37 -22.13 9.36 8.79
CA SER A 37 -22.41 9.12 10.22
C SER A 37 -21.62 7.92 10.74
N VAL A 38 -21.17 7.98 11.98
CA VAL A 38 -20.48 6.87 12.64
C VAL A 38 -21.49 5.78 13.04
N PRO A 39 -21.41 4.55 12.51
CA PRO A 39 -22.28 3.44 12.89
C PRO A 39 -21.81 2.78 14.19
N GLU A 40 -22.69 1.95 14.76
CA GLU A 40 -22.35 1.02 15.83
C GLU A 40 -22.17 -0.40 15.28
N LEU A 41 -21.10 -1.07 15.72
CA LEU A 41 -20.91 -2.51 15.61
C LEU A 41 -21.19 -3.15 16.96
N ARG A 42 -22.29 -3.90 17.07
CA ARG A 42 -22.67 -4.61 18.29
C ARG A 42 -22.39 -6.09 18.13
N VAL A 43 -21.33 -6.57 18.76
CA VAL A 43 -20.93 -7.97 18.73
C VAL A 43 -21.50 -8.69 19.96
N THR A 44 -22.10 -9.86 19.75
CA THR A 44 -22.65 -10.70 20.81
C THR A 44 -22.10 -12.12 20.72
N MET A 45 -21.63 -12.63 21.85
CA MET A 45 -21.10 -13.99 22.01
C MET A 45 -21.33 -14.49 23.44
N PRO A 46 -21.18 -15.80 23.74
CA PRO A 46 -21.21 -16.28 25.12
C PRO A 46 -20.19 -15.56 26.00
N ASP A 47 -20.54 -15.23 27.25
CA ASP A 47 -19.66 -14.49 28.15
C ASP A 47 -18.32 -15.22 28.38
N SER A 48 -18.34 -16.55 28.49
CA SER A 48 -17.11 -17.36 28.62
C SER A 48 -16.17 -17.25 27.42
N THR A 49 -16.72 -17.06 26.21
CA THR A 49 -15.95 -16.81 24.99
C THR A 49 -15.30 -15.43 25.03
N TRP A 50 -16.04 -14.41 25.45
CA TRP A 50 -15.51 -13.06 25.61
C TRP A 50 -14.44 -12.99 26.71
N GLU A 51 -14.65 -13.64 27.86
CA GLU A 51 -13.67 -13.78 28.92
C GLU A 51 -12.38 -14.43 28.41
N THR A 52 -12.48 -15.47 27.58
CA THR A 52 -11.33 -16.10 26.93
C THR A 52 -10.60 -15.10 26.03
N MET A 53 -11.32 -14.31 25.23
CA MET A 53 -10.71 -13.28 24.38
C MET A 53 -9.97 -12.22 25.20
N VAL A 54 -10.57 -11.74 26.29
CA VAL A 54 -9.92 -10.81 27.23
C VAL A 54 -8.68 -11.43 27.85
N GLN A 55 -8.73 -12.69 28.29
CA GLN A 55 -7.57 -13.42 28.80
C GLN A 55 -6.45 -13.53 27.77
N LYS A 56 -6.76 -13.86 26.52
CA LYS A 56 -5.79 -13.95 25.41
C LYS A 56 -5.21 -12.60 25.01
N ALA A 57 -5.93 -11.51 25.25
CA ALA A 57 -5.44 -10.16 25.06
C ALA A 57 -4.45 -9.69 26.16
N GLN A 58 -4.31 -10.42 27.27
CA GLN A 58 -3.36 -10.06 28.34
C GLN A 58 -1.93 -10.41 27.93
N ILE A 59 -1.28 -9.52 27.19
CA ILE A 59 0.10 -9.70 26.75
C ILE A 59 0.96 -8.47 27.03
N SER A 60 2.26 -8.70 27.21
CA SER A 60 3.26 -7.64 27.45
C SER A 60 4.31 -7.56 26.33
N ASN A 61 4.31 -8.55 25.43
CA ASN A 61 5.18 -8.64 24.26
C ASN A 61 4.42 -9.28 23.11
N GLN A 62 4.60 -8.76 21.89
CA GLN A 62 3.90 -9.23 20.70
C GLN A 62 4.08 -10.73 20.39
N SER A 63 5.18 -11.36 20.81
CA SER A 63 5.43 -12.80 20.62
C SER A 63 4.44 -13.70 21.38
N GLN A 64 3.73 -13.15 22.38
CA GLN A 64 2.72 -13.86 23.16
C GLN A 64 1.35 -13.87 22.47
N ASN A 65 1.19 -13.13 21.38
CA ASN A 65 -0.08 -13.01 20.68
C ASN A 65 -0.50 -14.36 20.08
N THR A 66 -1.64 -14.89 20.51
CA THR A 66 -2.17 -16.16 20.02
C THR A 66 -3.11 -16.00 18.83
N TYR A 67 -3.41 -14.76 18.42
CA TYR A 67 -4.38 -14.46 17.37
C TYR A 67 -5.73 -15.17 17.56
N TYR A 68 -6.21 -15.22 18.81
CA TYR A 68 -7.43 -15.93 19.18
C TYR A 68 -8.62 -15.46 18.33
N GLU A 69 -9.34 -16.42 17.76
CA GLU A 69 -10.51 -16.21 16.90
C GLU A 69 -11.70 -17.01 17.44
N THR A 70 -12.88 -16.42 17.36
CA THR A 70 -14.15 -17.06 17.68
C THR A 70 -15.21 -16.69 16.65
N GLU A 71 -16.23 -17.53 16.53
CA GLU A 71 -17.49 -17.10 15.91
C GLU A 71 -18.27 -16.20 16.87
N ALA A 72 -18.93 -15.18 16.32
CA ALA A 72 -19.83 -14.28 17.05
C ALA A 72 -20.96 -13.80 16.13
N ASN A 73 -22.01 -13.22 16.72
CA ASN A 73 -23.01 -12.46 15.98
C ASN A 73 -22.64 -10.99 16.00
N MET A 74 -22.84 -10.29 14.90
CA MET A 74 -22.62 -8.86 14.78
C MET A 74 -23.88 -8.21 14.24
N LYS A 75 -24.32 -7.16 14.92
CA LYS A 75 -25.35 -6.25 14.43
C LYS A 75 -24.67 -4.94 14.03
N PHE A 76 -24.80 -4.57 12.76
CA PHE A 76 -24.44 -3.26 12.23
C PHE A 76 -25.62 -2.32 12.40
N VAL A 77 -25.45 -1.20 13.09
CA VAL A 77 -26.49 -0.20 13.31
C VAL A 77 -26.08 1.11 12.67
N TYR A 78 -26.81 1.51 11.63
CA TYR A 78 -26.59 2.76 10.90
C TYR A 78 -27.90 3.57 10.87
N GLU A 79 -27.89 4.76 11.47
CA GLU A 79 -29.06 5.66 11.55
C GLU A 79 -30.34 4.97 12.06
N GLY A 80 -30.19 4.03 13.01
CA GLY A 80 -31.30 3.28 13.61
C GLY A 80 -31.80 2.08 12.79
N LYS A 81 -31.24 1.82 11.61
CA LYS A 81 -31.44 0.57 10.87
C LYS A 81 -30.46 -0.47 11.35
N GLU A 82 -30.92 -1.72 11.43
CA GLU A 82 -30.13 -2.84 11.94
C GLU A 82 -29.95 -3.92 10.87
N GLU A 83 -28.71 -4.37 10.68
CA GLU A 83 -28.34 -5.50 9.83
C GLU A 83 -27.56 -6.52 10.65
N ASN A 84 -27.89 -7.82 10.53
CA ASN A 84 -27.33 -8.88 11.37
C ASN A 84 -26.48 -9.82 10.53
N TYR A 85 -25.31 -10.19 11.06
CA TYR A 85 -24.34 -11.07 10.41
C TYR A 85 -23.75 -12.05 11.41
N THR A 86 -23.43 -13.26 10.95
CA THR A 86 -22.49 -14.12 11.66
C THR A 86 -21.06 -13.79 11.20
N ILE A 87 -20.15 -13.62 12.14
CA ILE A 87 -18.77 -13.21 11.87
C ILE A 87 -17.75 -14.15 12.51
N ASN A 88 -16.56 -14.25 11.93
CA ASN A 88 -15.35 -14.59 12.66
C ASN A 88 -14.82 -13.29 13.28
N PHE A 89 -14.65 -13.29 14.60
CA PHE A 89 -14.15 -12.19 15.40
C PHE A 89 -12.80 -12.59 16.03
N LYS A 90 -11.73 -11.88 15.65
CA LYS A 90 -10.35 -12.28 15.95
C LYS A 90 -9.56 -11.13 16.56
N LEU A 91 -8.72 -11.41 17.55
CA LEU A 91 -7.75 -10.42 18.04
C LEU A 91 -6.77 -10.04 16.91
N GLY A 92 -6.64 -8.74 16.66
CA GLY A 92 -5.85 -8.18 15.58
C GLY A 92 -4.60 -7.43 16.06
N GLY A 93 -3.69 -7.19 15.12
CA GLY A 93 -2.43 -6.48 15.36
C GLY A 93 -1.22 -7.39 15.56
N LYS A 94 -0.03 -6.80 15.42
CA LYS A 94 1.27 -7.41 15.71
C LYS A 94 1.90 -6.66 16.89
N SER A 95 2.65 -5.60 16.63
CA SER A 95 3.22 -4.74 17.68
C SER A 95 2.17 -3.94 18.46
N SER A 96 1.05 -3.60 17.82
CA SER A 96 -0.07 -2.89 18.46
C SER A 96 -0.75 -3.68 19.58
N THR A 97 -0.53 -5.00 19.68
CA THR A 97 -1.05 -5.81 20.78
C THR A 97 -0.37 -5.55 22.12
N GLU A 98 0.81 -4.90 22.13
CA GLU A 98 1.48 -4.44 23.34
C GLU A 98 0.83 -3.20 23.96
N PHE A 99 -0.14 -2.61 23.28
CA PHE A 99 -0.93 -1.49 23.78
C PHE A 99 -2.17 -1.97 24.52
N SER A 100 -2.72 -1.10 25.36
CA SER A 100 -3.88 -1.44 26.19
C SER A 100 -5.16 -1.74 25.38
N ARG A 101 -5.28 -1.21 24.15
CA ARG A 101 -6.43 -1.38 23.24
C ARG A 101 -6.01 -2.19 22.01
N PRO A 102 -5.95 -3.53 22.10
CA PRO A 102 -5.66 -4.37 20.93
C PRO A 102 -6.76 -4.23 19.87
N GLY A 103 -6.40 -4.33 18.60
CA GLY A 103 -7.36 -4.28 17.49
C GLY A 103 -8.15 -5.58 17.32
N TYR A 104 -9.09 -5.57 16.38
CA TYR A 104 -9.89 -6.73 16.00
C TYR A 104 -9.90 -6.91 14.48
N ASN A 105 -9.82 -8.15 14.01
CA ASN A 105 -10.09 -8.52 12.63
C ASN A 105 -11.48 -9.17 12.56
N ILE A 106 -12.29 -8.73 11.60
CA ILE A 106 -13.68 -9.16 11.42
C ILE A 106 -13.84 -9.70 10.00
N LYS A 107 -14.38 -10.91 9.89
CA LYS A 107 -14.75 -11.54 8.62
C LYS A 107 -16.20 -11.98 8.67
N ILE A 108 -17.04 -11.48 7.77
CA ILE A 108 -18.44 -11.92 7.66
C ILE A 108 -18.45 -13.35 7.10
N LYS A 109 -19.23 -14.26 7.69
CA LYS A 109 -19.35 -15.65 7.24
C LYS A 109 -20.34 -15.78 6.06
N GLY A 110 -20.42 -16.96 5.46
CA GLY A 110 -21.35 -17.24 4.36
C GLY A 110 -21.06 -16.46 3.07
N GLY A 111 -22.09 -16.26 2.25
CA GLY A 111 -22.02 -15.50 0.99
C GLY A 111 -22.23 -13.98 1.13
N GLU A 112 -22.58 -13.50 2.32
CA GLU A 112 -22.96 -12.11 2.57
C GLU A 112 -21.74 -11.16 2.66
N ASN A 113 -21.99 -9.87 2.60
CA ASN A 113 -21.00 -8.82 2.87
C ASN A 113 -21.72 -7.62 3.51
N LEU A 114 -20.96 -6.76 4.18
CA LEU A 114 -21.47 -5.51 4.74
C LEU A 114 -21.17 -4.41 3.72
N HIS A 115 -22.19 -4.01 2.96
CA HIS A 115 -22.12 -2.96 1.94
C HIS A 115 -20.85 -3.04 1.08
N GLY A 116 -20.63 -4.21 0.44
CA GLY A 116 -19.48 -4.49 -0.42
C GLY A 116 -18.21 -4.97 0.30
N THR A 117 -18.18 -5.00 1.64
CA THR A 117 -16.97 -5.35 2.42
C THR A 117 -17.12 -6.66 3.17
N LYS A 118 -16.18 -7.59 2.95
CA LYS A 118 -16.20 -8.95 3.54
C LYS A 118 -15.28 -9.10 4.75
N ASN A 119 -14.11 -8.47 4.69
CA ASN A 119 -13.07 -8.53 5.71
C ASN A 119 -12.67 -7.10 6.06
N PHE A 120 -12.69 -6.74 7.33
CA PHE A 120 -12.28 -5.43 7.80
C PHE A 120 -11.65 -5.53 9.18
N ARG A 121 -10.94 -4.50 9.58
CA ARG A 121 -10.23 -4.41 10.85
C ARG A 121 -10.76 -3.24 11.64
N LEU A 122 -10.86 -3.42 12.95
CA LEU A 122 -11.03 -2.36 13.91
C LEU A 122 -9.67 -2.04 14.52
N ARG A 123 -9.19 -0.84 14.23
CA ARG A 123 -7.91 -0.34 14.69
C ARG A 123 -8.11 0.68 15.78
N SER A 124 -7.35 0.54 16.87
CA SER A 124 -7.37 1.53 17.94
C SER A 124 -6.56 2.77 17.58
N ASP A 125 -5.58 2.62 16.66
CA ASP A 125 -4.50 3.55 16.36
C ASP A 125 -4.07 4.33 17.61
N GLN A 126 -3.87 3.61 18.72
CA GLN A 126 -3.75 4.22 20.04
C GLN A 126 -2.57 5.20 20.13
N ARG A 127 -1.56 5.05 19.27
CA ARG A 127 -0.42 5.96 19.15
C ARG A 127 -0.76 7.29 18.47
N ASP A 128 -1.78 7.35 17.63
CA ASP A 128 -2.19 8.56 16.94
C ASP A 128 -3.03 9.44 17.89
N PRO A 129 -2.53 10.61 18.33
CA PRO A 129 -3.32 11.53 19.18
C PRO A 129 -4.55 12.08 18.48
N THR A 130 -4.64 11.98 17.14
CA THR A 130 -5.72 12.56 16.35
C THR A 130 -6.77 11.55 15.89
N TYR A 131 -6.46 10.25 15.91
CA TYR A 131 -7.25 9.20 15.24
C TYR A 131 -7.49 9.43 13.74
N MET A 132 -6.80 10.37 13.09
CA MET A 132 -7.08 10.80 11.71
C MET A 132 -6.03 10.36 10.70
N ARG A 133 -4.82 9.95 11.11
CA ARG A 133 -3.72 9.67 10.16
C ARG A 133 -4.10 8.60 9.15
N THR A 134 -4.62 7.47 9.63
CA THR A 134 -5.08 6.38 8.76
C THR A 134 -6.16 6.83 7.78
N LYS A 135 -7.11 7.65 8.25
CA LYS A 135 -8.19 8.18 7.42
C LYS A 135 -7.69 9.15 6.37
N LEU A 136 -6.91 10.16 6.77
CA LEU A 136 -6.37 11.18 5.87
C LEU A 136 -5.49 10.59 4.79
N VAL A 137 -4.66 9.60 5.15
CA VAL A 137 -3.78 8.92 4.20
C VAL A 137 -4.58 8.11 3.17
N ALA A 138 -5.59 7.37 3.61
CA ALA A 138 -6.50 6.67 2.71
C ALA A 138 -7.26 7.65 1.79
N ASP A 139 -7.66 8.81 2.33
CA ASP A 139 -8.35 9.87 1.58
C ASP A 139 -7.43 10.51 0.52
N ILE A 140 -6.17 10.78 0.86
CA ILE A 140 -5.15 11.29 -0.06
C ILE A 140 -4.96 10.32 -1.23
N MET A 141 -4.76 9.03 -0.95
CA MET A 141 -4.59 8.04 -2.01
C MET A 141 -5.82 7.97 -2.91
N GLN A 142 -7.03 7.82 -2.35
CA GLN A 142 -8.27 7.75 -3.14
C GLN A 142 -8.50 9.02 -3.98
N LYS A 143 -8.32 10.22 -3.39
CA LYS A 143 -8.51 11.49 -4.12
C LYS A 143 -7.45 11.73 -5.19
N SER A 144 -6.27 11.13 -5.03
CA SER A 144 -5.26 11.07 -6.08
C SER A 144 -5.48 9.95 -7.11
N GLY A 145 -6.55 9.15 -6.96
CA GLY A 145 -6.87 8.04 -7.84
C GLY A 145 -6.11 6.75 -7.55
N LEU A 146 -5.34 6.63 -6.47
CA LEU A 146 -4.64 5.39 -6.11
C LEU A 146 -5.60 4.36 -5.47
N ILE A 147 -5.41 3.08 -5.78
CA ILE A 147 -6.20 1.97 -5.19
C ILE A 147 -5.65 1.62 -3.82
N THR A 148 -6.45 1.81 -2.78
CA THR A 148 -5.99 1.59 -1.41
C THR A 148 -7.09 0.97 -0.55
N VAL A 149 -6.71 0.45 0.62
CA VAL A 149 -7.70 0.09 1.64
C VAL A 149 -8.41 1.34 2.13
N GLU A 150 -9.73 1.34 2.05
CA GLU A 150 -10.56 2.42 2.53
C GLU A 150 -10.70 2.37 4.05
N SER A 151 -10.96 3.52 4.67
CA SER A 151 -11.16 3.62 6.11
C SER A 151 -12.27 4.60 6.46
N GLY A 152 -12.79 4.44 7.67
CA GLY A 152 -13.77 5.32 8.31
C GLY A 152 -13.80 5.04 9.81
N TYR A 153 -14.92 5.33 10.45
CA TYR A 153 -15.03 5.24 11.91
C TYR A 153 -16.24 4.40 12.33
N THR A 154 -16.19 3.84 13.53
CA THR A 154 -17.30 3.11 14.15
C THR A 154 -17.18 3.11 15.68
N GLU A 155 -18.29 2.91 16.37
CA GLU A 155 -18.32 2.53 17.78
C GLU A 155 -18.47 1.02 17.93
N LEU A 156 -17.70 0.40 18.82
CA LEU A 156 -17.80 -1.04 19.10
C LEU A 156 -18.55 -1.26 20.43
N TYR A 157 -19.43 -2.25 20.43
CA TYR A 157 -20.00 -2.83 21.65
C TYR A 157 -19.78 -4.34 21.62
N VAL A 158 -19.43 -4.93 22.77
CA VAL A 158 -19.35 -6.39 22.95
C VAL A 158 -20.23 -6.78 24.13
N ASN A 159 -21.20 -7.66 23.90
CA ASN A 159 -22.21 -8.05 24.91
C ASN A 159 -22.85 -6.82 25.59
N ASP A 160 -23.29 -5.87 24.77
CA ASP A 160 -23.87 -4.57 25.15
C ASP A 160 -22.96 -3.64 25.97
N GLN A 161 -21.71 -4.02 26.24
CA GLN A 161 -20.72 -3.15 26.85
C GLN A 161 -20.05 -2.29 25.78
N TYR A 162 -19.98 -0.98 26.03
CA TYR A 162 -19.28 -0.06 25.14
C TYR A 162 -17.77 -0.34 25.16
N MET A 163 -17.20 -0.60 23.98
CA MET A 163 -15.80 -0.94 23.77
C MET A 163 -15.01 0.18 23.08
N GLY A 164 -15.64 1.35 22.87
CA GLY A 164 -14.95 2.55 22.44
C GLY A 164 -15.18 2.94 20.98
N PHE A 165 -14.49 4.00 20.60
CA PHE A 165 -14.38 4.54 19.24
C PHE A 165 -13.21 3.90 18.51
N TRP A 166 -13.42 3.49 17.26
CA TRP A 166 -12.48 2.73 16.45
C TRP A 166 -12.41 3.24 15.01
N ILE A 167 -11.25 3.10 14.41
CA ILE A 167 -11.08 3.23 12.96
C ILE A 167 -11.42 1.87 12.36
N ILE A 168 -12.39 1.85 11.44
CA ILE A 168 -12.70 0.68 10.62
C ILE A 168 -11.97 0.80 9.30
N GLN A 169 -11.23 -0.24 8.91
CA GLN A 169 -10.42 -0.25 7.69
C GLN A 169 -10.61 -1.55 6.93
N ASP A 170 -10.60 -1.47 5.60
CA ASP A 170 -10.71 -2.63 4.74
C ASP A 170 -9.50 -3.57 4.90
N SER A 171 -9.61 -4.79 4.39
CA SER A 171 -8.53 -5.76 4.37
C SER A 171 -8.29 -6.30 2.97
N VAL A 172 -7.05 -6.16 2.50
CA VAL A 172 -6.56 -6.78 1.28
C VAL A 172 -6.69 -8.31 1.40
N LYS A 173 -7.75 -8.84 0.81
CA LYS A 173 -8.15 -10.25 0.75
C LYS A 173 -8.88 -10.48 -0.57
N ASN A 174 -9.22 -11.73 -0.88
CA ASN A 174 -9.76 -12.13 -2.18
C ASN A 174 -10.93 -11.25 -2.65
N LYS A 175 -11.88 -10.93 -1.76
CA LYS A 175 -13.03 -10.05 -2.11
C LYS A 175 -12.65 -8.60 -2.35
N TRP A 176 -11.65 -8.08 -1.65
CA TRP A 176 -11.12 -6.75 -1.91
C TRP A 176 -10.39 -6.70 -3.26
N ILE A 177 -9.57 -7.73 -3.56
CA ILE A 177 -8.89 -7.84 -4.86
C ILE A 177 -9.92 -7.95 -5.99
N GLU A 178 -10.92 -8.83 -5.84
CA GLU A 178 -11.99 -9.01 -6.84
C GLU A 178 -12.75 -7.70 -7.10
N ARG A 179 -13.07 -6.94 -6.05
CA ARG A 179 -13.77 -5.66 -6.16
C ARG A 179 -12.93 -4.61 -6.90
N ASN A 180 -11.64 -4.54 -6.60
CA ASN A 180 -10.76 -3.49 -7.13
C ASN A 180 -10.10 -3.84 -8.47
N PHE A 181 -9.86 -5.11 -8.78
CA PHE A 181 -9.13 -5.55 -9.97
C PHE A 181 -9.97 -6.43 -10.91
N GLY A 182 -11.16 -6.87 -10.48
CA GLY A 182 -12.04 -7.76 -11.22
C GLY A 182 -11.85 -9.23 -10.87
N PRO A 183 -12.67 -10.12 -11.46
CA PRO A 183 -12.57 -11.55 -11.23
C PRO A 183 -11.25 -12.09 -11.79
N TYR A 184 -10.64 -13.01 -11.06
CA TYR A 184 -9.40 -13.70 -11.46
C TYR A 184 -9.73 -15.04 -12.15
N GLU A 185 -8.88 -15.44 -13.10
CA GLU A 185 -9.06 -16.69 -13.84
C GLU A 185 -8.89 -17.91 -12.91
N GLY A 186 -9.77 -18.92 -13.05
CA GLY A 186 -9.60 -20.20 -12.35
C GLY A 186 -10.14 -20.29 -10.91
N LYS A 187 -11.02 -19.38 -10.46
CA LYS A 187 -11.68 -19.38 -9.13
C LYS A 187 -10.78 -19.19 -7.90
N ASP A 188 -9.45 -19.29 -8.01
CA ASP A 188 -8.51 -19.09 -6.89
C ASP A 188 -7.50 -17.93 -7.10
N LEU A 189 -7.36 -17.07 -6.09
CA LEU A 189 -6.39 -15.98 -6.07
C LEU A 189 -5.03 -16.50 -5.61
N LYS A 190 -4.15 -16.82 -6.55
CA LYS A 190 -2.82 -17.40 -6.28
C LYS A 190 -1.69 -16.38 -6.20
N THR A 191 -1.82 -15.25 -6.88
CA THR A 191 -0.71 -14.31 -7.12
C THR A 191 -0.77 -13.05 -6.25
N LEU A 192 -1.23 -13.19 -5.00
CA LEU A 192 -1.21 -12.12 -4.00
C LEU A 192 -0.14 -12.43 -2.94
N TYR A 193 0.82 -11.54 -2.78
CA TYR A 193 1.96 -11.71 -1.89
C TYR A 193 2.00 -10.58 -0.87
N GLN A 194 2.35 -10.89 0.37
CA GLN A 194 2.39 -9.95 1.49
C GLN A 194 3.79 -9.85 2.07
N CYS A 195 4.29 -8.62 2.16
CA CYS A 195 5.51 -8.25 2.87
C CYS A 195 5.11 -7.64 4.22
N LYS A 196 5.19 -8.46 5.29
CA LYS A 196 4.66 -8.16 6.65
C LYS A 196 5.71 -8.29 7.77
N VAL A 197 6.98 -8.34 7.37
CA VAL A 197 8.11 -8.28 8.28
C VAL A 197 9.04 -7.16 7.82
N ASP A 198 9.85 -6.70 8.76
CA ASP A 198 10.68 -5.51 8.63
C ASP A 198 11.90 -5.78 7.72
N GLU A 199 12.44 -4.69 7.16
CA GLU A 199 13.63 -4.62 6.30
C GLU A 199 13.46 -5.47 5.02
N ILE A 200 12.49 -5.08 4.18
CA ILE A 200 12.24 -5.67 2.86
C ILE A 200 12.79 -4.75 1.78
N ARG A 201 13.57 -5.34 0.89
CA ARG A 201 14.13 -4.74 -0.31
C ARG A 201 14.19 -5.76 -1.43
N PHE A 202 14.15 -5.26 -2.66
CA PHE A 202 14.29 -6.12 -3.84
C PHE A 202 15.75 -6.50 -4.10
N ASP A 203 16.69 -5.62 -3.78
CA ASP A 203 18.09 -5.67 -4.19
C ASP A 203 19.02 -6.43 -3.23
N ASP A 204 18.53 -6.93 -2.09
CA ASP A 204 19.32 -7.69 -1.10
C ASP A 204 18.81 -9.13 -0.86
N GLY A 205 17.81 -9.56 -1.63
CA GLY A 205 17.17 -10.88 -1.51
C GLY A 205 16.15 -11.01 -0.37
N SER A 206 15.96 -9.96 0.45
CA SER A 206 15.01 -10.00 1.56
C SER A 206 13.57 -10.13 1.07
N ALA A 207 13.15 -9.45 -0.01
CA ALA A 207 11.79 -9.63 -0.54
C ALA A 207 11.47 -11.08 -0.90
N LYS A 208 12.38 -11.78 -1.59
CA LYS A 208 12.16 -13.18 -2.00
C LYS A 208 12.09 -14.15 -0.82
N THR A 209 12.78 -13.84 0.28
CA THR A 209 12.90 -14.72 1.46
C THR A 209 11.91 -14.40 2.58
N LYS A 210 11.44 -13.14 2.66
CA LYS A 210 10.63 -12.63 3.76
C LYS A 210 9.19 -12.29 3.38
N CYS A 211 8.90 -11.99 2.11
CA CYS A 211 7.52 -11.87 1.66
C CYS A 211 6.93 -13.27 1.42
N VAL A 212 5.63 -13.43 1.67
CA VAL A 212 4.94 -14.73 1.61
C VAL A 212 3.66 -14.61 0.79
N ASN A 213 3.16 -15.72 0.26
CA ASN A 213 1.81 -15.73 -0.31
C ASN A 213 0.78 -15.31 0.76
N ALA A 214 -0.14 -14.42 0.39
CA ALA A 214 -1.16 -13.91 1.31
C ALA A 214 -2.26 -14.93 1.61
N ASN A 215 -2.31 -16.03 0.84
CA ASN A 215 -3.14 -17.19 1.08
C ASN A 215 -2.26 -18.38 1.47
N ASP A 216 -2.47 -18.90 2.68
CA ASP A 216 -1.67 -19.99 3.24
C ASP A 216 -1.83 -21.30 2.43
N ASP A 217 -2.95 -21.48 1.72
CA ASP A 217 -3.17 -22.63 0.81
C ASP A 217 -2.23 -22.61 -0.41
N PHE A 218 -1.64 -21.44 -0.71
CA PHE A 218 -0.69 -21.23 -1.81
C PHE A 218 0.68 -20.78 -1.32
N ALA A 219 1.05 -21.11 -0.07
CA ALA A 219 2.31 -20.70 0.53
C ALA A 219 3.56 -21.05 -0.32
N ASP A 220 3.54 -22.18 -1.02
CA ASP A 220 4.64 -22.65 -1.87
C ASP A 220 4.61 -22.04 -3.29
N TYR A 221 3.54 -21.35 -3.67
CA TYR A 221 3.40 -20.73 -4.99
C TYR A 221 4.08 -19.35 -4.98
N MET A 222 5.42 -19.35 -4.96
CA MET A 222 6.26 -18.15 -4.82
C MET A 222 7.06 -17.81 -6.08
N GLU A 223 7.20 -18.74 -7.03
CA GLU A 223 7.99 -18.56 -8.24
C GLU A 223 7.63 -17.27 -8.99
N PRO A 224 6.33 -16.93 -9.23
CA PRO A 224 6.01 -15.74 -10.01
C PRO A 224 6.52 -14.46 -9.35
N PHE A 225 6.44 -14.38 -8.02
CA PHE A 225 6.96 -13.24 -7.27
C PHE A 225 8.48 -13.20 -7.29
N HIS A 226 9.14 -14.36 -7.22
CA HIS A 226 10.59 -14.43 -7.34
C HIS A 226 11.09 -13.95 -8.70
N THR A 227 10.44 -14.39 -9.78
CA THR A 227 10.74 -13.97 -11.15
C THR A 227 10.44 -12.49 -11.36
N PHE A 228 9.39 -11.95 -10.75
CA PHE A 228 9.14 -10.51 -10.75
C PHE A 228 10.28 -9.72 -10.10
N VAL A 229 10.71 -10.10 -8.89
CA VAL A 229 11.82 -9.42 -8.19
C VAL A 229 13.12 -9.52 -8.99
N ASP A 230 13.43 -10.68 -9.58
CA ASP A 230 14.61 -10.85 -10.43
C ASP A 230 14.55 -9.96 -11.67
N THR A 231 13.38 -9.86 -12.31
CA THR A 231 13.19 -9.03 -13.49
C THR A 231 13.34 -7.54 -13.17
N VAL A 232 12.80 -7.09 -12.02
CA VAL A 232 12.99 -5.70 -11.55
C VAL A 232 14.47 -5.40 -11.28
N ASN A 233 15.20 -6.33 -10.65
CA ASN A 233 16.63 -6.16 -10.39
C ASN A 233 17.49 -6.21 -11.67
N ALA A 234 17.05 -6.95 -12.69
CA ALA A 234 17.75 -7.05 -13.96
C ALA A 234 17.45 -5.87 -14.92
N ALA A 235 16.37 -5.12 -14.67
CA ALA A 235 15.95 -4.01 -15.50
C ALA A 235 17.01 -2.92 -15.59
N LYS A 236 17.21 -2.38 -16.79
CA LYS A 236 18.17 -1.28 -17.03
C LYS A 236 17.50 0.01 -17.43
N THR A 237 16.27 -0.09 -17.92
CA THR A 237 15.48 1.04 -18.40
C THR A 237 14.08 0.99 -17.79
N ARG A 238 13.39 2.12 -17.88
CA ARG A 238 11.96 2.21 -17.58
C ARG A 238 11.13 1.23 -18.42
N GLU A 239 11.46 1.08 -19.71
CA GLU A 239 10.76 0.18 -20.63
C GLU A 239 10.84 -1.30 -20.21
N ASP A 240 11.95 -1.72 -19.59
CA ASP A 240 12.06 -3.08 -19.02
C ASP A 240 11.08 -3.29 -17.86
N LEU A 241 10.91 -2.28 -17.00
CA LEU A 241 9.98 -2.31 -15.89
C LEU A 241 8.51 -2.27 -16.37
N GLU A 242 8.21 -1.50 -17.41
CA GLU A 242 6.84 -1.37 -17.96
C GLU A 242 6.29 -2.68 -18.54
N LYS A 243 7.16 -3.63 -18.91
CA LYS A 243 6.79 -4.99 -19.33
C LYS A 243 6.22 -5.83 -18.20
N VAL A 244 6.64 -5.56 -16.95
CA VAL A 244 6.27 -6.38 -15.79
C VAL A 244 5.40 -5.67 -14.76
N MET A 245 5.36 -4.34 -14.72
CA MET A 245 4.58 -3.62 -13.71
C MET A 245 3.96 -2.32 -14.24
N ASP A 246 2.97 -1.81 -13.51
CA ASP A 246 2.38 -0.50 -13.76
C ASP A 246 3.27 0.62 -13.20
N VAL A 247 4.32 0.97 -13.96
CA VAL A 247 5.36 1.93 -13.56
C VAL A 247 4.79 3.29 -13.12
N ASP A 248 3.87 3.88 -13.88
CA ASP A 248 3.29 5.18 -13.52
C ASP A 248 2.47 5.13 -12.23
N ASN A 249 1.76 4.01 -12.00
CA ASN A 249 1.00 3.84 -10.76
C ASN A 249 1.97 3.69 -9.58
N PHE A 250 3.02 2.87 -9.73
CA PHE A 250 4.08 2.74 -8.75
C PHE A 250 4.77 4.06 -8.43
N LEU A 251 5.17 4.85 -9.44
CA LEU A 251 5.77 6.17 -9.26
C LEU A 251 4.85 7.13 -8.49
N LYS A 252 3.53 7.04 -8.72
CA LYS A 252 2.56 7.86 -7.99
C LYS A 252 2.43 7.43 -6.53
N TYR A 253 2.54 6.14 -6.21
CA TYR A 253 2.70 5.69 -4.82
C TYR A 253 3.99 6.21 -4.20
N MET A 254 5.11 6.24 -4.93
CA MET A 254 6.37 6.80 -4.40
C MET A 254 6.24 8.30 -4.11
N ALA A 255 5.51 9.04 -4.96
CA ALA A 255 5.19 10.44 -4.69
C ALA A 255 4.31 10.58 -3.44
N TRP A 256 3.30 9.71 -3.27
CA TRP A 256 2.47 9.65 -2.07
C TRP A 256 3.30 9.36 -0.81
N GLU A 257 4.12 8.30 -0.79
CA GLU A 257 4.95 7.92 0.36
C GLU A 257 5.84 9.09 0.80
N TYR A 258 6.46 9.78 -0.15
CA TYR A 258 7.27 10.96 0.13
C TYR A 258 6.45 12.11 0.75
N LEU A 259 5.28 12.43 0.18
CA LEU A 259 4.42 13.51 0.67
C LEU A 259 3.88 13.21 2.07
N VAL A 260 3.44 11.99 2.34
CA VAL A 260 2.95 11.62 3.67
C VAL A 260 4.08 11.28 4.65
N GLY A 261 5.33 11.17 4.18
CA GLY A 261 6.49 10.83 5.00
C GLY A 261 6.47 9.39 5.49
N SER A 262 6.03 8.48 4.63
CA SER A 262 5.88 7.08 4.99
C SER A 262 7.22 6.38 5.12
N TRP A 263 7.66 6.15 6.35
CA TRP A 263 8.94 5.50 6.65
C TRP A 263 8.82 3.99 6.87
N ASP A 264 7.60 3.47 7.01
CA ASP A 264 7.37 2.03 7.21
C ASP A 264 7.13 1.28 5.89
N HIS A 265 6.93 1.99 4.77
CA HIS A 265 6.64 1.40 3.45
C HIS A 265 7.89 1.33 2.55
N PHE A 266 7.69 1.25 1.22
CA PHE A 266 8.70 0.85 0.25
C PHE A 266 9.94 1.76 0.25
N LEU A 267 9.76 3.08 0.32
CA LEU A 267 10.88 4.03 0.31
C LEU A 267 11.67 4.06 1.61
N GLY A 268 11.03 3.66 2.72
CA GLY A 268 11.57 3.75 4.07
C GLY A 268 12.46 2.56 4.45
N PRO A 269 13.08 2.59 5.64
CA PRO A 269 14.01 1.55 6.09
C PRO A 269 13.40 0.17 6.25
N PHE A 270 12.09 0.07 6.42
CA PHE A 270 11.47 -1.21 6.72
C PHE A 270 10.90 -1.92 5.49
N GLY A 271 10.54 -1.22 4.40
CA GLY A 271 9.90 -1.87 3.25
C GLY A 271 8.68 -2.72 3.64
N HIS A 272 7.98 -2.31 4.69
CA HIS A 272 7.00 -3.12 5.39
C HIS A 272 5.57 -2.73 4.95
N ASN A 273 4.58 -3.51 5.39
CA ASN A 273 3.16 -3.23 5.14
C ASN A 273 2.76 -3.09 3.65
N ILE A 274 3.26 -4.01 2.82
CA ILE A 274 3.01 -4.01 1.38
C ILE A 274 2.38 -5.33 0.92
N TYR A 275 1.47 -5.23 -0.03
CA TYR A 275 1.08 -6.33 -0.89
C TYR A 275 1.57 -6.11 -2.33
N TRP A 276 1.97 -7.20 -2.98
CA TRP A 276 2.21 -7.26 -4.41
C TRP A 276 1.18 -8.20 -5.04
N TYR A 277 0.54 -7.73 -6.11
CA TYR A 277 -0.47 -8.51 -6.82
C TYR A 277 -0.16 -8.55 -8.31
N GLN A 278 -0.06 -9.76 -8.88
CA GLN A 278 -0.02 -9.92 -10.33
C GLN A 278 -1.44 -9.94 -10.90
N GLN A 279 -1.75 -8.91 -11.67
CA GLN A 279 -3.06 -8.71 -12.30
C GLN A 279 -3.28 -9.70 -13.45
N PRO A 280 -4.53 -9.88 -13.92
CA PRO A 280 -4.83 -10.78 -15.04
C PRO A 280 -4.13 -10.40 -16.36
N ASN A 281 -3.72 -9.14 -16.52
CA ASN A 281 -2.93 -8.68 -17.67
C ASN A 281 -1.41 -9.00 -17.54
N GLY A 282 -1.00 -9.74 -16.49
CA GLY A 282 0.38 -10.12 -16.22
C GLY A 282 1.21 -9.08 -15.47
N LYS A 283 0.72 -7.84 -15.30
CA LYS A 283 1.45 -6.76 -14.64
C LYS A 283 1.28 -6.75 -13.13
N TRP A 284 2.36 -6.40 -12.44
CA TRP A 284 2.42 -6.31 -10.98
C TRP A 284 1.97 -4.95 -10.46
N ALA A 285 1.10 -4.98 -9.45
CA ALA A 285 0.58 -3.83 -8.74
C ALA A 285 1.12 -3.78 -7.30
N TYR A 286 1.51 -2.58 -6.88
CA TYR A 286 1.87 -2.23 -5.51
C TYR A 286 0.62 -1.81 -4.73
N ILE A 287 0.42 -2.37 -3.53
CA ILE A 287 -0.74 -2.10 -2.68
C ILE A 287 -0.26 -1.92 -1.23
N PRO A 288 -0.11 -0.67 -0.73
CA PRO A 288 0.25 -0.43 0.65
C PRO A 288 -0.94 -0.68 1.60
N TYR A 289 -0.69 -0.80 2.90
CA TYR A 289 -1.69 -0.83 3.96
C TYR A 289 -1.08 -0.34 5.28
N ASP A 290 -1.85 -0.13 6.36
CA ASP A 290 -1.31 0.24 7.69
C ASP A 290 -0.65 1.64 7.76
N TYR A 291 -1.48 2.68 7.92
CA TYR A 291 -1.11 4.09 7.73
C TYR A 291 -0.99 4.91 9.04
N ASP A 292 -0.95 4.27 10.21
CA ASP A 292 -0.93 4.98 11.50
C ASP A 292 0.40 5.72 11.78
N LEU A 293 1.45 5.35 11.04
CA LEU A 293 2.81 5.89 11.19
C LEU A 293 3.16 6.97 10.15
N ASP A 294 2.19 7.39 9.35
CA ASP A 294 2.36 8.43 8.34
C ASP A 294 2.06 9.84 8.92
N LEU A 295 2.19 10.87 8.08
CA LEU A 295 1.98 12.28 8.40
C LEU A 295 2.76 12.71 9.65
N GLY A 296 4.06 12.41 9.63
CA GLY A 296 5.01 12.78 10.68
C GLY A 296 4.83 12.02 12.00
N SER A 297 4.25 10.82 11.98
CA SER A 297 4.20 9.96 13.17
C SER A 297 5.48 9.13 13.29
N CYS A 298 6.08 9.10 14.47
CA CYS A 298 7.20 8.24 14.84
C CYS A 298 8.40 8.26 13.86
N MET A 299 8.70 9.42 13.27
CA MET A 299 9.90 9.59 12.45
C MET A 299 11.12 9.89 13.32
N TRP A 300 12.20 9.16 13.10
CA TRP A 300 13.44 9.26 13.87
C TRP A 300 14.65 9.29 12.96
N LYS A 301 15.67 10.08 13.29
CA LYS A 301 16.86 10.22 12.44
C LYS A 301 17.62 8.90 12.25
N ASP A 302 17.62 8.04 13.25
CA ASP A 302 18.25 6.73 13.23
C ASP A 302 17.52 5.70 12.36
N GLN A 303 16.32 6.02 11.86
CA GLN A 303 15.68 5.25 10.79
C GLN A 303 16.39 5.47 9.43
N PHE A 304 17.13 6.57 9.26
CA PHE A 304 17.73 6.99 7.98
C PHE A 304 19.27 6.99 8.04
N LYS A 305 19.88 5.97 8.65
CA LYS A 305 21.33 5.94 8.95
C LYS A 305 22.25 6.08 7.74
N ILE A 306 21.78 5.69 6.56
CA ILE A 306 22.57 5.76 5.32
C ILE A 306 22.64 7.18 4.74
N LYS A 307 21.79 8.10 5.23
CA LYS A 307 21.71 9.46 4.69
C LYS A 307 22.69 10.40 5.37
N SER A 308 23.23 11.32 4.60
CA SER A 308 24.25 12.27 5.04
C SER A 308 23.81 13.14 6.22
N TYR A 309 22.50 13.38 6.36
CA TYR A 309 21.95 14.14 7.47
C TYR A 309 21.89 13.38 8.81
N PHE A 310 22.18 12.08 8.80
CA PHE A 310 22.26 11.28 10.03
C PHE A 310 23.40 11.77 10.94
N GLU A 311 24.54 12.15 10.36
CA GLU A 311 25.72 12.62 11.11
C GLU A 311 25.52 14.06 11.59
N GLY A 312 25.64 14.33 12.90
CA GLY A 312 25.61 15.69 13.46
C GLY A 312 24.60 15.90 14.60
N GLU A 313 24.68 17.09 15.20
CA GLU A 313 23.79 17.54 16.27
C GLU A 313 22.48 18.11 15.72
N GLY A 314 21.44 18.15 16.56
CA GLY A 314 20.10 18.61 16.21
C GLY A 314 19.10 17.51 15.83
N ASP A 315 17.83 17.90 15.83
CA ASP A 315 16.72 17.09 15.32
C ASP A 315 16.48 17.40 13.83
N ILE A 316 15.76 16.50 13.18
CA ILE A 316 15.51 16.55 11.74
C ILE A 316 14.10 17.06 11.46
N GLN A 317 14.03 18.13 10.69
CA GLN A 317 12.83 18.63 10.02
C GLN A 317 12.49 17.73 8.83
N PHE A 318 11.95 16.54 9.11
CA PHE A 318 11.53 15.60 8.08
C PHE A 318 10.66 16.20 6.96
N PRO A 319 9.69 17.11 7.22
CA PRO A 319 8.93 17.72 6.13
C PRO A 319 9.75 18.66 5.22
N ALA A 320 10.96 19.07 5.63
CA ALA A 320 11.88 19.90 4.84
C ALA A 320 12.80 19.12 3.88
N ILE A 321 12.86 17.78 4.02
CA ILE A 321 13.75 16.92 3.24
C ILE A 321 13.21 16.71 1.83
N ALA A 322 14.04 16.81 0.79
CA ALA A 322 13.64 16.50 -0.59
C ALA A 322 13.54 14.97 -0.84
N PHE A 323 12.87 14.54 -1.92
CA PHE A 323 12.66 13.11 -2.21
C PHE A 323 13.96 12.29 -2.20
N LYS A 324 15.00 12.78 -2.88
CA LYS A 324 16.31 12.11 -2.97
C LYS A 324 16.97 11.88 -1.61
N ASP A 325 16.74 12.78 -0.68
CA ASP A 325 17.29 12.66 0.67
C ASP A 325 16.39 11.76 1.54
N PHE A 326 15.10 11.63 1.21
CA PHE A 326 14.15 10.78 1.93
C PHE A 326 14.25 9.29 1.54
N GLU A 327 14.28 8.96 0.25
CA GLU A 327 14.27 7.57 -0.25
C GLU A 327 15.59 6.84 0.02
N LEU A 328 15.60 5.55 0.33
CA LEU A 328 16.83 4.84 0.76
C LEU A 328 17.62 4.13 -0.36
N ASP A 329 18.00 4.88 -1.40
CA ASP A 329 18.85 4.47 -2.53
C ASP A 329 18.39 3.15 -3.17
N HIS A 330 17.08 3.02 -3.43
CA HIS A 330 16.54 1.83 -4.09
C HIS A 330 16.95 1.79 -5.57
N PRO A 331 17.52 0.69 -6.11
CA PRO A 331 17.96 0.65 -7.51
C PRO A 331 16.86 0.95 -8.53
N ILE A 332 15.64 0.49 -8.28
CA ILE A 332 14.48 0.82 -9.13
C ILE A 332 14.16 2.33 -9.15
N ILE A 333 14.35 3.03 -8.02
CA ILE A 333 14.10 4.47 -7.90
C ILE A 333 15.15 5.27 -8.69
N LYS A 334 16.38 4.76 -8.80
CA LYS A 334 17.37 5.36 -9.69
C LYS A 334 16.86 5.40 -11.13
N ILE A 335 16.39 4.27 -11.65
CA ILE A 335 15.88 4.15 -13.03
C ILE A 335 14.65 5.03 -13.25
N LEU A 336 13.72 5.02 -12.28
CA LEU A 336 12.40 5.63 -12.45
C LEU A 336 12.33 7.12 -12.04
N VAL A 337 13.28 7.61 -11.26
CA VAL A 337 13.27 8.99 -10.72
C VAL A 337 14.60 9.71 -10.90
N HIS A 338 15.73 9.11 -10.51
CA HIS A 338 17.01 9.87 -10.49
C HIS A 338 17.64 10.05 -11.87
N ASP A 339 17.46 9.08 -12.78
CA ASP A 339 17.95 9.17 -14.15
C ASP A 339 17.10 10.15 -14.98
N ASP A 340 15.78 10.21 -14.74
CA ASP A 340 14.84 11.21 -15.28
C ASP A 340 13.64 11.39 -14.33
N ASP A 341 13.50 12.55 -13.68
CA ASP A 341 12.43 12.82 -12.72
C ASP A 341 11.18 13.45 -13.37
N THR A 342 11.13 13.61 -14.69
CA THR A 342 10.03 14.30 -15.40
C THR A 342 8.68 13.68 -15.05
N LYS A 343 8.54 12.36 -15.22
CA LYS A 343 7.27 11.69 -14.94
C LYS A 343 6.93 11.66 -13.45
N PHE A 344 7.93 11.46 -12.60
CA PHE A 344 7.74 11.52 -11.15
C PHE A 344 7.24 12.90 -10.71
N ARG A 345 7.82 13.98 -11.24
CA ARG A 345 7.42 15.35 -10.96
C ARG A 345 5.98 15.63 -11.42
N GLU A 346 5.60 15.18 -12.61
CA GLU A 346 4.20 15.25 -13.07
C GLU A 346 3.24 14.59 -12.09
N LEU A 347 3.53 13.35 -11.68
CA LEU A 347 2.68 12.57 -10.78
C LEU A 347 2.64 13.16 -9.36
N LEU A 348 3.76 13.69 -8.85
CA LEU A 348 3.81 14.41 -7.58
C LEU A 348 2.97 15.68 -7.62
N GLY A 349 3.14 16.49 -8.68
CA GLY A 349 2.34 17.70 -8.88
C GLY A 349 0.85 17.40 -9.02
N ASP A 350 0.51 16.26 -9.61
CA ASP A 350 -0.86 15.77 -9.70
C ASP A 350 -1.46 15.42 -8.32
N VAL A 351 -0.73 14.69 -7.46
CA VAL A 351 -1.15 14.41 -6.07
C VAL A 351 -1.30 15.71 -5.27
N VAL A 352 -0.34 16.63 -5.39
CA VAL A 352 -0.38 17.93 -4.71
C VAL A 352 -1.58 18.75 -5.14
N SER A 353 -1.78 18.90 -6.45
CA SER A 353 -2.91 19.63 -7.01
C SER A 353 -4.24 19.07 -6.51
N LYS A 354 -4.43 17.76 -6.54
CA LYS A 354 -5.72 17.16 -6.20
C LYS A 354 -6.04 17.20 -4.72
N VAL A 355 -5.04 16.91 -3.90
CA VAL A 355 -5.30 16.65 -2.49
C VAL A 355 -4.18 17.09 -1.56
N PHE A 356 -2.90 16.85 -1.86
CA PHE A 356 -1.82 17.18 -0.94
C PHE A 356 -1.45 18.67 -1.00
N ASN A 357 -2.41 19.54 -0.74
CA ASN A 357 -2.24 20.97 -0.67
C ASN A 357 -3.02 21.54 0.54
N PRO A 358 -2.62 22.71 1.04
CA PRO A 358 -3.25 23.27 2.23
C PRO A 358 -4.71 23.73 2.01
N ASP A 359 -5.13 24.06 0.80
CA ASP A 359 -6.53 24.46 0.54
C ASP A 359 -7.49 23.28 0.74
N THR A 360 -7.09 22.09 0.28
CA THR A 360 -7.85 20.85 0.42
C THR A 360 -7.68 20.23 1.81
N LEU A 361 -6.46 19.89 2.23
CA LEU A 361 -6.28 19.05 3.43
C LEU A 361 -6.53 19.76 4.75
N LEU A 362 -6.28 21.08 4.85
CA LEU A 362 -6.51 21.78 6.10
C LEU A 362 -8.02 21.87 6.38
N THR A 363 -8.81 22.13 5.34
CA THR A 363 -10.26 22.07 5.38
C THR A 363 -10.74 20.67 5.77
N ARG A 364 -10.16 19.63 5.15
CA ARG A 364 -10.51 18.24 5.44
C ARG A 364 -10.20 17.83 6.89
N ILE A 365 -9.08 18.28 7.46
CA ILE A 365 -8.74 18.06 8.87
C ILE A 365 -9.79 18.70 9.78
N ASP A 366 -10.22 19.93 9.48
CA ASP A 366 -11.23 20.62 10.28
C ASP A 366 -12.59 19.91 10.24
N GLU A 367 -12.98 19.40 9.07
CA GLU A 367 -14.19 18.60 8.89
C GLU A 367 -14.13 17.29 9.68
N LEU A 368 -13.05 16.52 9.54
CA LEU A 368 -12.87 15.26 10.25
C LEU A 368 -12.81 15.48 11.76
N ARG A 369 -12.06 16.50 12.22
CA ARG A 369 -12.01 16.88 13.64
C ARG A 369 -13.42 17.14 14.16
N ALA A 370 -14.21 17.97 13.49
CA ALA A 370 -15.58 18.27 13.91
C ALA A 370 -16.48 17.02 13.90
N PHE A 371 -16.30 16.13 12.92
CA PHE A 371 -17.07 14.89 12.78
C PHE A 371 -16.78 13.90 13.93
N ILE A 372 -15.51 13.72 14.29
CA ILE A 372 -15.10 12.70 15.28
C ILE A 372 -15.01 13.23 16.71
N GLU A 373 -14.97 14.55 16.92
CA GLU A 373 -14.83 15.20 18.24
C GLU A 373 -15.72 14.58 19.34
N PRO A 374 -17.04 14.40 19.16
CA PRO A 374 -17.88 13.84 20.23
C PRO A 374 -17.48 12.41 20.62
N TYR A 375 -17.01 11.61 19.66
CA TYR A 375 -16.58 10.23 19.89
C TYR A 375 -15.21 10.17 20.55
N VAL A 376 -14.29 11.06 20.17
CA VAL A 376 -12.98 11.21 20.83
C VAL A 376 -13.16 11.61 22.29
N LYS A 377 -14.01 12.60 22.59
CA LYS A 377 -14.34 12.99 23.98
C LYS A 377 -14.86 11.79 24.78
N LYS A 378 -15.87 11.09 24.26
CA LYS A 378 -16.44 9.88 24.90
C LYS A 378 -15.39 8.79 25.10
N GLN A 379 -14.49 8.57 24.14
CA GLN A 379 -13.41 7.58 24.23
C GLN A 379 -12.40 7.94 25.34
N LEU A 380 -12.03 9.22 25.46
CA LEU A 380 -11.11 9.70 26.50
C LEU A 380 -11.75 9.65 27.89
N GLU A 381 -13.03 10.00 28.02
CA GLU A 381 -13.78 9.96 29.28
C GLU A 381 -14.00 8.54 29.81
N THR A 382 -14.30 7.59 28.92
CA THR A 382 -14.65 6.21 29.30
C THR A 382 -13.46 5.26 29.38
N GLU A 383 -12.36 5.60 28.69
CA GLU A 383 -11.21 4.72 28.47
C GLU A 383 -11.60 3.32 27.91
N ALA A 384 -12.72 3.25 27.20
CA ALA A 384 -13.29 1.99 26.72
C ALA A 384 -12.36 1.22 25.78
N GLY A 385 -12.47 -0.10 25.77
CA GLY A 385 -11.66 -0.98 24.93
C GLY A 385 -10.26 -1.27 25.46
N LYS A 386 -9.84 -0.73 26.61
CA LYS A 386 -8.55 -1.05 27.26
C LYS A 386 -8.58 -2.43 27.91
N ILE A 387 -8.73 -3.49 27.11
CA ILE A 387 -8.84 -4.86 27.63
C ILE A 387 -7.49 -5.44 28.04
N ASN A 388 -6.38 -5.06 27.39
CA ASN A 388 -5.06 -5.54 27.78
C ASN A 388 -4.53 -4.75 29.00
N LYS A 389 -4.55 -5.37 30.19
CA LYS A 389 -4.09 -4.76 31.44
C LYS A 389 -2.60 -4.96 31.70
N LEU A 390 -1.94 -5.86 30.95
CA LEU A 390 -0.49 -6.09 31.02
C LEU A 390 0.30 -5.19 30.05
N ALA A 391 -0.41 -4.44 29.20
CA ALA A 391 0.18 -3.52 28.25
C ALA A 391 1.15 -2.54 28.91
N LYS A 392 2.38 -2.51 28.39
CA LYS A 392 3.40 -1.53 28.80
C LYS A 392 3.12 -0.15 28.20
N LYS A 393 2.57 -0.13 26.98
CA LYS A 393 2.26 1.08 26.23
C LYS A 393 0.78 1.43 26.42
N LYS A 394 0.52 2.69 26.75
CA LYS A 394 -0.81 3.21 27.12
C LYS A 394 -1.23 4.45 26.35
N ALA A 395 -0.32 5.13 25.65
CA ALA A 395 -0.51 6.34 24.85
C ALA A 395 -1.66 7.21 25.40
N LEU A 396 -1.37 7.89 26.52
CA LEU A 396 -2.35 8.60 27.33
C LEU A 396 -2.55 10.02 26.82
N TRP A 397 -3.14 10.13 25.63
CA TRP A 397 -3.49 11.43 25.05
C TRP A 397 -4.63 12.09 25.81
N THR A 398 -4.56 13.41 25.90
CA THR A 398 -5.61 14.28 26.41
C THR A 398 -6.44 14.86 25.26
N TYR A 399 -7.54 15.52 25.59
CA TYR A 399 -8.32 16.22 24.57
C TYR A 399 -7.59 17.46 24.04
N ASP A 400 -6.72 18.08 24.84
CA ASP A 400 -5.86 19.17 24.38
C ASP A 400 -4.80 18.64 23.39
N ASP A 401 -4.19 17.48 23.66
CA ASP A 401 -3.28 16.80 22.72
C ASP A 401 -3.96 16.55 21.36
N PHE A 402 -5.20 16.04 21.38
CA PHE A 402 -6.00 15.87 20.18
C PHE A 402 -6.15 17.18 19.41
N ASN A 403 -6.61 18.25 20.07
CA ASN A 403 -6.85 19.54 19.42
C ASN A 403 -5.56 20.17 18.86
N GLU A 404 -4.49 20.15 19.65
CA GLU A 404 -3.22 20.77 19.31
C GLU A 404 -2.49 20.00 18.20
N ASN A 405 -2.56 18.66 18.19
CA ASN A 405 -1.94 17.86 17.13
C ASN A 405 -2.75 17.84 15.83
N CYS A 406 -4.05 18.17 15.87
CA CYS A 406 -4.77 18.52 14.64
C CYS A 406 -4.21 19.79 13.99
N GLU A 407 -3.62 20.68 14.79
CA GLU A 407 -3.09 21.97 14.37
C GLU A 407 -1.57 21.88 14.11
N TYR A 408 -0.78 22.67 14.83
CA TYR A 408 0.64 22.89 14.54
C TYR A 408 1.59 22.39 15.64
N THR A 409 1.05 21.74 16.66
CA THR A 409 1.85 21.31 17.81
C THR A 409 2.40 19.92 17.56
N PHE A 410 3.73 19.83 17.65
CA PHE A 410 4.39 18.54 17.74
C PHE A 410 4.28 18.00 19.17
N LEU A 411 3.89 16.73 19.27
CA LEU A 411 3.77 16.02 20.53
C LEU A 411 4.80 14.91 20.64
N TYR A 412 5.36 14.76 21.83
CA TYR A 412 6.20 13.63 22.19
C TYR A 412 5.77 13.01 23.51
N ASP A 413 5.21 11.80 23.46
CA ASP A 413 4.98 10.98 24.65
C ASP A 413 6.32 10.38 25.10
N THR A 414 6.87 10.91 26.19
CA THR A 414 8.19 10.51 26.70
C THR A 414 8.21 9.12 27.32
N ASN A 415 7.04 8.55 27.64
CA ASN A 415 6.93 7.24 28.27
C ASN A 415 6.80 6.13 27.23
N ASP A 416 5.98 6.34 26.20
CA ASP A 416 5.77 5.35 25.14
C ASP A 416 6.65 5.59 23.92
N HIS A 417 7.43 6.68 23.93
CA HIS A 417 8.31 7.11 22.86
C HIS A 417 7.56 7.31 21.53
N VAL A 418 6.42 8.01 21.58
CA VAL A 418 5.61 8.31 20.40
C VAL A 418 5.79 9.78 20.03
N LYS A 419 6.30 10.02 18.82
CA LYS A 419 6.42 11.36 18.22
C LYS A 419 5.27 11.58 17.24
N ALA A 420 4.70 12.77 17.21
CA ALA A 420 3.65 13.11 16.25
C ALA A 420 3.75 14.60 15.89
N PHE A 421 4.06 14.91 14.64
CA PHE A 421 3.92 16.27 14.11
C PHE A 421 2.45 16.71 14.14
N GLY A 422 2.20 18.00 14.31
CA GLY A 422 0.85 18.54 14.07
C GLY A 422 0.45 18.28 12.61
N LEU A 423 -0.76 17.81 12.36
CA LEU A 423 -1.20 17.42 11.01
C LEU A 423 -1.09 18.60 10.04
N LYS A 424 -1.61 19.78 10.42
CA LYS A 424 -1.54 20.99 9.58
C LYS A 424 -0.10 21.49 9.43
N ASP A 425 0.74 21.35 10.45
CA ASP A 425 2.17 21.70 10.34
C ASP A 425 2.91 20.79 9.35
N TRP A 426 2.76 19.47 9.48
CA TRP A 426 3.36 18.50 8.55
C TRP A 426 2.98 18.81 7.10
N ILE A 427 1.67 18.93 6.82
CA ILE A 427 1.16 19.15 5.47
C ILE A 427 1.70 20.46 4.91
N ARG A 428 1.65 21.55 5.67
CA ARG A 428 2.11 22.85 5.16
C ARG A 428 3.62 22.89 4.94
N ARG A 429 4.43 22.36 5.86
CA ARG A 429 5.88 22.31 5.68
C ARG A 429 6.26 21.42 4.49
N ARG A 430 5.70 20.22 4.40
CA ARG A 430 5.96 19.31 3.27
C ARG A 430 5.49 19.90 1.94
N TYR A 431 4.31 20.52 1.90
CA TYR A 431 3.80 21.20 0.72
C TYR A 431 4.76 22.31 0.29
N ASN A 432 5.23 23.16 1.21
CA ASN A 432 6.17 24.24 0.89
C ASN A 432 7.48 23.69 0.30
N THR A 433 8.02 22.62 0.89
CA THR A 433 9.21 21.91 0.38
C THR A 433 8.98 21.38 -1.03
N ALA A 434 7.89 20.64 -1.24
CA ALA A 434 7.54 20.08 -2.54
C ALA A 434 7.34 21.19 -3.58
N ALA A 435 6.62 22.27 -3.22
CA ALA A 435 6.35 23.38 -4.11
C ALA A 435 7.63 24.12 -4.53
N ALA A 436 8.54 24.35 -3.60
CA ALA A 436 9.80 25.04 -3.88
C ALA A 436 10.79 24.17 -4.67
N TYR A 437 10.79 22.86 -4.46
CA TYR A 437 11.69 21.93 -5.14
C TYR A 437 11.20 21.54 -6.55
N TYR A 438 9.89 21.25 -6.68
CA TYR A 438 9.28 20.76 -7.93
C TYR A 438 8.61 21.87 -8.76
N GLY A 439 8.57 23.11 -8.27
CA GLY A 439 7.99 24.23 -8.98
C GLY A 439 6.48 24.15 -9.07
N ILE A 440 5.82 24.30 -7.93
CA ILE A 440 4.35 24.35 -7.82
C ILE A 440 3.95 25.78 -7.45
N ASN A 441 2.98 26.34 -8.15
CA ASN A 441 2.50 27.70 -7.93
C ASN A 441 1.46 27.78 -6.78
N GLU A 442 1.00 28.99 -6.49
CA GLU A 442 -0.02 29.28 -5.49
C GLU A 442 -1.40 28.68 -5.78
N LYS A 443 -1.65 28.20 -7.01
CA LYS A 443 -2.85 27.45 -7.40
C LYS A 443 -2.64 25.93 -7.37
N HIS A 444 -1.57 25.49 -6.71
CA HIS A 444 -1.19 24.09 -6.55
C HIS A 444 -0.91 23.37 -7.88
N LYS A 445 -0.57 24.09 -8.95
CA LYS A 445 -0.24 23.52 -10.27
C LYS A 445 1.26 23.59 -10.55
N LEU A 446 1.77 22.60 -11.28
CA LEU A 446 3.15 22.61 -11.79
C LEU A 446 3.39 23.81 -12.71
N ILE A 447 4.59 24.37 -12.59
CA ILE A 447 5.07 25.50 -13.39
C ILE A 447 5.95 24.97 -14.52
N GLU A 448 5.71 25.44 -15.74
CA GLU A 448 6.61 25.20 -16.89
C GLU A 448 7.13 26.52 -17.48
N PRO A 449 8.45 26.62 -17.79
CA PRO A 449 9.49 25.61 -17.51
C PRO A 449 9.78 25.45 -16.01
N ARG A 450 10.28 24.27 -15.59
CA ARG A 450 10.65 23.99 -14.20
C ARG A 450 11.61 25.07 -13.65
N PRO A 451 11.30 25.71 -12.51
CA PRO A 451 12.22 26.63 -11.85
C PRO A 451 13.37 25.88 -11.16
N GLU A 452 14.47 26.58 -10.89
CA GLU A 452 15.58 26.05 -10.09
C GLU A 452 15.09 25.55 -8.72
N PRO A 453 15.36 24.27 -8.36
CA PRO A 453 14.94 23.70 -7.09
C PRO A 453 15.47 24.49 -5.90
N LYS A 454 14.59 24.78 -4.93
CA LYS A 454 14.97 25.40 -3.66
C LYS A 454 14.88 24.39 -2.53
N TYR A 455 15.86 24.44 -1.64
CA TYR A 455 15.97 23.56 -0.47
C TYR A 455 15.70 24.34 0.81
N PHE A 456 15.09 23.67 1.78
CA PHE A 456 14.89 24.20 3.12
C PHE A 456 15.94 23.60 4.07
N PRO A 457 16.39 24.35 5.09
CA PRO A 457 17.21 23.78 6.14
C PRO A 457 16.42 22.66 6.84
N TYR A 458 17.04 21.48 6.96
CA TYR A 458 16.40 20.32 7.60
C TYR A 458 16.95 20.04 9.01
N ARG A 459 18.02 20.72 9.44
CA ARG A 459 18.53 20.65 10.82
C ARG A 459 18.06 21.86 11.58
N GLU A 460 17.40 21.63 12.70
CA GLU A 460 16.96 22.71 13.57
C GLU A 460 17.14 22.38 15.04
N GLU A 461 17.26 23.45 15.82
CA GLU A 461 17.25 23.42 17.28
C GLU A 461 15.78 23.39 17.73
N ASN A 462 15.38 22.30 18.37
CA ASN A 462 14.02 22.16 18.89
C ASN A 462 13.79 23.09 20.09
N ASN A 463 12.81 23.98 19.98
CA ASN A 463 12.40 24.85 21.07
C ASN A 463 11.28 24.17 21.87
N ILE A 464 11.60 23.68 23.07
CA ILE A 464 10.61 23.10 23.98
C ILE A 464 9.75 24.22 24.57
N VAL A 465 8.45 24.20 24.27
CA VAL A 465 7.49 25.22 24.72
C VAL A 465 6.88 24.83 26.07
N GLN A 466 6.52 23.55 26.22
CA GLN A 466 5.90 23.03 27.43
C GLN A 466 6.16 21.53 27.59
N VAL A 467 6.36 21.08 28.83
CA VAL A 467 6.44 19.66 29.18
C VAL A 467 5.42 19.38 30.27
N THR A 468 4.44 18.54 29.98
CA THR A 468 3.58 17.95 31.03
C THR A 468 4.30 16.76 31.65
N ASN A 469 3.73 16.10 32.66
CA ASN A 469 4.35 14.94 33.32
C ASN A 469 4.63 13.74 32.37
N ARG A 470 4.09 13.73 31.13
CA ARG A 470 4.26 12.64 30.16
C ARG A 470 4.43 13.10 28.71
N VAL A 471 3.75 14.17 28.29
CA VAL A 471 3.75 14.65 26.91
C VAL A 471 4.46 15.99 26.83
N ALA A 472 5.46 16.09 25.96
CA ALA A 472 6.11 17.34 25.61
C ALA A 472 5.41 17.96 24.40
N HIS A 473 5.04 19.23 24.53
CA HIS A 473 4.39 20.04 23.51
C HIS A 473 5.41 21.05 22.99
N HIS A 474 5.68 21.03 21.70
CA HIS A 474 6.65 21.93 21.11
C HIS A 474 6.32 22.25 19.66
N HIS A 475 7.01 23.26 19.14
CA HIS A 475 7.04 23.55 17.71
C HIS A 475 8.40 23.13 17.18
N ILE A 476 8.35 22.49 16.01
CA ILE A 476 9.53 22.10 15.29
C ILE A 476 9.81 23.24 14.29
N GLY A 477 10.82 24.05 14.62
CA GLY A 477 11.21 25.23 13.85
C GLY A 477 10.42 26.50 14.12
N GLU A 478 10.71 27.53 13.33
CA GLU A 478 9.97 28.79 13.37
C GLU A 478 8.48 28.57 13.04
N PRO A 479 7.55 29.27 13.71
CA PRO A 479 6.14 29.20 13.39
C PRO A 479 5.88 29.54 11.93
N LEU A 480 5.10 28.71 11.25
CA LEU A 480 4.65 29.01 9.91
C LEU A 480 3.77 30.28 9.92
N PRO A 481 3.84 31.14 8.88
CA PRO A 481 2.95 32.28 8.78
C PRO A 481 1.48 31.81 8.77
N PRO A 482 0.52 32.64 9.21
CA PRO A 482 -0.89 32.29 9.11
C PRO A 482 -1.28 31.93 7.67
N TYR A 483 -2.17 30.94 7.52
CA TYR A 483 -2.69 30.51 6.23
C TYR A 483 -4.20 30.33 6.33
N THR A 484 -4.92 30.78 5.32
CA THR A 484 -6.37 30.61 5.21
C THR A 484 -6.65 29.85 3.92
N PRO A 485 -7.17 28.61 4.01
CA PRO A 485 -7.55 27.81 2.84
C PRO A 485 -8.48 28.55 1.89
N ASP A 486 -8.19 28.53 0.60
CA ASP A 486 -9.16 28.90 -0.44
C ASP A 486 -10.23 27.81 -0.55
N LYS A 487 -11.38 28.03 0.10
CA LYS A 487 -12.51 27.10 0.09
C LYS A 487 -13.15 26.91 -1.29
N SER A 488 -12.79 27.72 -2.28
CA SER A 488 -13.24 27.57 -3.66
C SER A 488 -12.28 26.74 -4.52
N TYR A 489 -11.11 26.40 -3.99
CA TYR A 489 -10.18 25.51 -4.67
C TYR A 489 -10.79 24.11 -4.82
N ALA A 490 -10.81 23.61 -6.05
CA ALA A 490 -11.14 22.23 -6.35
C ALA A 490 -10.36 21.77 -7.58
N ASP A 491 -9.84 20.56 -7.50
CA ASP A 491 -9.33 19.80 -8.64
C ASP A 491 -9.92 18.39 -8.56
N ASP A 492 -11.15 18.27 -9.06
CA ASP A 492 -11.91 17.02 -9.03
C ASP A 492 -11.61 16.11 -10.22
N SER A 493 -10.54 16.40 -10.98
CA SER A 493 -10.08 15.45 -11.98
C SER A 493 -9.64 14.16 -11.28
N VAL A 494 -9.99 13.00 -11.83
CA VAL A 494 -9.48 11.71 -11.34
C VAL A 494 -8.56 11.15 -12.41
N PRO A 495 -7.23 11.08 -12.18
CA PRO A 495 -6.29 10.63 -13.19
C PRO A 495 -6.40 9.12 -13.28
N VAL A 496 -6.63 8.65 -14.49
CA VAL A 496 -6.68 7.23 -14.77
C VAL A 496 -5.28 6.80 -15.19
N LEU A 497 -4.64 5.96 -14.39
CA LEU A 497 -3.26 5.51 -14.58
C LEU A 497 -3.16 4.00 -14.38
N GLY A 498 -2.40 3.32 -15.25
CA GLY A 498 -2.06 1.90 -15.13
C GLY A 498 -3.24 1.03 -14.70
N VAL A 499 -3.18 0.52 -13.46
CA VAL A 499 -4.24 -0.26 -12.81
C VAL A 499 -5.64 0.36 -12.93
N ASN A 500 -5.79 1.68 -12.74
CA ASN A 500 -7.10 2.33 -12.85
C ASN A 500 -7.60 2.34 -14.30
N GLN A 501 -6.69 2.49 -15.25
CA GLN A 501 -7.02 2.49 -16.68
C GLN A 501 -7.50 1.10 -17.08
N TYR A 502 -6.74 0.08 -16.71
CA TYR A 502 -7.13 -1.31 -16.89
C TYR A 502 -8.51 -1.60 -16.27
N ASN A 503 -8.78 -1.09 -15.07
CA ASN A 503 -10.07 -1.25 -14.42
C ASN A 503 -11.22 -0.54 -15.12
N LEU A 504 -11.00 0.69 -15.60
CA LEU A 504 -12.02 1.42 -16.37
C LEU A 504 -12.33 0.72 -17.69
N GLU A 505 -11.30 0.30 -18.42
CA GLU A 505 -11.45 -0.46 -19.67
C GLU A 505 -12.22 -1.76 -19.43
N ARG A 506 -11.88 -2.48 -18.35
CA ARG A 506 -12.58 -3.70 -17.94
C ARG A 506 -14.05 -3.44 -17.62
N LYS A 507 -14.35 -2.37 -16.86
CA LYS A 507 -15.73 -1.99 -16.51
C LYS A 507 -16.55 -1.58 -17.74
N ASN A 508 -15.94 -0.93 -18.72
CA ASN A 508 -16.60 -0.47 -19.94
C ASN A 508 -16.72 -1.57 -21.02
N GLY A 509 -16.23 -2.78 -20.76
CA GLY A 509 -16.22 -3.88 -21.73
C GLY A 509 -15.30 -3.63 -22.93
N SER A 510 -14.44 -2.63 -22.87
CA SER A 510 -13.47 -2.24 -23.90
C SER A 510 -12.06 -2.73 -23.61
N ALA A 511 -11.82 -3.33 -22.43
CA ALA A 511 -10.62 -4.11 -22.22
C ALA A 511 -10.66 -5.28 -23.21
N GLU A 512 -9.78 -5.25 -24.20
CA GLU A 512 -9.38 -6.47 -24.87
C GLU A 512 -8.94 -7.44 -23.78
N LYS A 513 -9.65 -8.57 -23.68
CA LYS A 513 -9.03 -9.77 -23.14
C LYS A 513 -7.71 -9.87 -23.92
N PRO A 514 -6.52 -9.99 -23.29
CA PRO A 514 -5.34 -10.36 -24.05
C PRO A 514 -5.75 -11.57 -24.88
N GLU A 515 -5.69 -11.46 -26.20
CA GLU A 515 -6.00 -12.58 -27.08
C GLU A 515 -5.19 -13.76 -26.55
N PRO A 516 -5.84 -14.86 -26.09
CA PRO A 516 -5.16 -16.12 -26.20
C PRO A 516 -4.91 -16.25 -27.70
N THR A 517 -3.66 -16.21 -28.13
CA THR A 517 -3.33 -16.52 -29.53
C THR A 517 -3.97 -17.86 -29.84
N GLU A 518 -5.08 -17.83 -30.58
CA GLU A 518 -5.82 -19.04 -30.89
C GLU A 518 -4.90 -19.94 -31.72
N PRO A 519 -4.87 -21.24 -31.39
CA PRO A 519 -3.95 -22.18 -32.00
C PRO A 519 -4.33 -22.37 -33.46
N THR A 520 -3.42 -22.03 -34.37
CA THR A 520 -3.51 -22.50 -35.75
C THR A 520 -3.46 -24.03 -35.75
N GLU A 521 -4.60 -24.65 -36.00
CA GLU A 521 -4.77 -26.09 -35.98
C GLU A 521 -4.02 -26.77 -37.14
N SER A 522 -3.11 -27.66 -36.73
CA SER A 522 -2.52 -28.79 -37.45
C SER A 522 -1.56 -28.51 -38.64
N LYS A 523 -0.33 -29.00 -38.48
CA LYS A 523 0.14 -30.18 -39.23
C LYS A 523 0.83 -31.15 -38.27
N GLU A 524 0.71 -32.43 -38.59
CA GLU A 524 0.85 -33.63 -37.74
C GLU A 524 2.01 -33.64 -36.74
N CYS A 525 1.76 -34.17 -35.54
CA CYS A 525 2.76 -34.31 -34.49
C CYS A 525 3.46 -35.66 -34.58
N TRP A 526 4.70 -35.65 -35.04
CA TRP A 526 5.50 -36.84 -35.33
C TRP A 526 5.79 -37.72 -34.09
N SER A 527 5.76 -37.16 -32.88
CA SER A 527 6.08 -37.90 -31.65
C SER A 527 5.04 -38.95 -31.26
N GLU A 528 3.81 -38.81 -31.75
CA GLU A 528 2.73 -39.78 -31.48
C GLU A 528 3.06 -41.17 -32.06
N ALA A 529 3.81 -41.23 -33.16
CA ALA A 529 4.29 -42.48 -33.75
C ALA A 529 5.27 -43.24 -32.83
N PHE A 530 5.90 -42.55 -31.88
CA PHE A 530 6.80 -43.12 -30.88
C PHE A 530 6.12 -43.35 -29.51
N GLY A 531 4.81 -43.11 -29.42
CA GLY A 531 4.02 -43.30 -28.20
C GLY A 531 4.03 -42.11 -27.23
N TYR A 532 4.54 -40.95 -27.65
CA TYR A 532 4.58 -39.73 -26.84
C TYR A 532 3.57 -38.70 -27.34
N LYS A 533 2.97 -37.96 -26.40
CA LYS A 533 1.96 -36.93 -26.72
C LYS A 533 2.59 -35.77 -27.49
N CYS A 534 1.77 -35.04 -28.24
CA CYS A 534 2.19 -33.74 -28.73
C CYS A 534 2.24 -32.72 -27.61
N CYS A 535 3.19 -31.78 -27.66
CA CYS A 535 3.25 -30.71 -26.66
C CYS A 535 2.04 -29.79 -26.79
N SER A 536 1.37 -29.54 -25.66
CA SER A 536 0.14 -28.75 -25.61
C SER A 536 0.38 -27.28 -25.98
N ALA A 537 1.60 -26.77 -25.79
CA ALA A 537 1.99 -25.43 -26.25
C ALA A 537 2.41 -25.37 -27.74
N GLY A 538 2.40 -26.49 -28.47
CA GLY A 538 2.73 -26.54 -29.90
C GLY A 538 4.11 -25.93 -30.20
N CYS A 539 4.19 -25.06 -31.20
CA CYS A 539 5.43 -24.37 -31.59
C CYS A 539 6.02 -23.42 -30.53
N ASN A 540 5.23 -23.08 -29.51
CA ASN A 540 5.66 -22.22 -28.41
C ASN A 540 6.21 -23.02 -27.22
N SER A 541 6.31 -24.34 -27.35
CA SER A 541 6.88 -25.20 -26.31
C SER A 541 8.38 -24.94 -26.17
N VAL A 542 8.86 -24.91 -24.93
CA VAL A 542 10.29 -24.78 -24.64
C VAL A 542 11.01 -26.06 -25.07
N VAL A 543 11.95 -25.97 -26.00
CA VAL A 543 12.72 -27.14 -26.45
C VAL A 543 13.67 -27.56 -25.32
N VAL A 544 13.49 -28.77 -24.82
CA VAL A 544 14.33 -29.36 -23.76
C VAL A 544 15.41 -30.26 -24.37
N VAL A 545 15.08 -31.02 -25.43
CA VAL A 545 16.01 -31.94 -26.13
C VAL A 545 15.73 -31.93 -27.63
N ILE A 546 16.76 -32.19 -28.46
CA ILE A 546 16.63 -32.35 -29.91
C ILE A 546 17.33 -33.67 -30.29
N ASP A 547 16.67 -34.52 -31.08
CA ASP A 547 17.25 -35.75 -31.60
C ASP A 547 16.94 -35.96 -33.09
N GLU A 548 17.25 -37.14 -33.62
CA GLU A 548 17.02 -37.50 -35.02
C GLU A 548 15.52 -37.55 -35.41
N SER A 549 14.62 -37.62 -34.42
CA SER A 549 13.17 -37.66 -34.63
C SER A 549 12.54 -36.28 -34.61
N GLY A 550 13.09 -35.33 -33.84
CA GLY A 550 12.69 -33.93 -33.84
C GLY A 550 12.96 -33.19 -32.53
N TYR A 551 12.16 -32.16 -32.26
CA TYR A 551 12.27 -31.30 -31.08
C TYR A 551 11.36 -31.78 -29.94
N TRP A 552 11.91 -31.98 -28.75
CA TRP A 552 11.19 -32.50 -27.58
C TRP A 552 11.03 -31.44 -26.48
N SER A 553 9.92 -31.49 -25.76
CA SER A 553 9.69 -30.75 -24.51
C SER A 553 9.24 -31.70 -23.39
N ALA A 554 9.12 -31.17 -22.17
CA ALA A 554 8.61 -31.88 -21.02
C ALA A 554 7.51 -31.07 -20.34
N GLU A 555 6.29 -31.60 -20.32
CA GLU A 555 5.10 -30.96 -19.74
C GLU A 555 4.59 -31.83 -18.58
N ASN A 556 4.42 -31.25 -17.39
CA ASN A 556 3.96 -31.96 -16.18
C ASN A 556 4.78 -33.22 -15.83
N GLY A 557 6.06 -33.25 -16.19
CA GLY A 557 6.95 -34.40 -15.97
C GLY A 557 6.85 -35.52 -17.02
N GLU A 558 6.08 -35.34 -18.09
CA GLU A 558 5.98 -36.27 -19.22
C GLU A 558 6.62 -35.68 -20.48
N TRP A 559 7.27 -36.52 -21.29
CA TRP A 559 7.87 -36.11 -22.57
C TRP A 559 6.79 -35.90 -23.64
N CYS A 560 6.96 -34.84 -24.42
CA CYS A 560 6.11 -34.53 -25.57
C CYS A 560 6.95 -34.07 -26.77
N GLY A 561 6.48 -34.34 -27.98
CA GLY A 561 7.10 -33.82 -29.20
C GLY A 561 6.51 -32.49 -29.63
N ILE A 562 7.38 -31.60 -30.07
CA ILE A 562 7.03 -30.30 -30.64
C ILE A 562 6.78 -30.51 -32.14
N PRO A 563 5.65 -30.04 -32.69
CA PRO A 563 5.34 -30.14 -34.12
C PRO A 563 6.45 -29.56 -35.02
N GLU A 564 6.46 -29.91 -36.31
CA GLU A 564 7.38 -29.27 -37.27
C GLU A 564 6.98 -27.80 -37.50
N CYS A 565 7.66 -26.91 -36.78
CA CYS A 565 7.32 -25.48 -36.73
C CYS A 565 8.17 -24.60 -37.66
N GLY A 566 8.96 -25.20 -38.55
CA GLY A 566 9.81 -24.46 -39.49
C GLY A 566 10.89 -23.63 -38.77
N PHE A 567 11.51 -24.17 -37.71
CA PHE A 567 12.67 -23.53 -37.09
C PHE A 567 13.75 -23.31 -38.14
N ASP A 568 14.08 -22.04 -38.40
CA ASP A 568 15.03 -21.65 -39.42
C ASP A 568 16.40 -22.22 -39.06
N LYS A 569 16.97 -23.04 -39.96
CA LYS A 569 18.24 -23.75 -39.72
C LYS A 569 19.47 -22.84 -39.83
N ASP A 570 19.29 -21.57 -40.22
CA ASP A 570 20.38 -20.64 -40.48
C ASP A 570 20.24 -19.35 -39.66
N GLU A 571 20.90 -19.35 -38.50
CA GLU A 571 21.96 -18.40 -38.10
C GLU A 571 22.01 -18.28 -36.56
N CYS A 572 23.07 -18.87 -35.99
CA CYS A 572 23.47 -18.82 -34.58
C CYS A 572 22.62 -19.67 -33.62
N PRO A 573 22.98 -20.96 -33.46
CA PRO A 573 22.29 -21.89 -32.57
C PRO A 573 22.10 -21.38 -31.13
N GLY A 574 23.02 -20.56 -30.62
CA GLY A 574 22.96 -20.03 -29.25
C GLY A 574 22.01 -18.86 -29.03
N LYS A 575 21.42 -18.28 -30.09
CA LYS A 575 20.40 -17.23 -29.96
C LYS A 575 19.16 -17.72 -29.21
N LYS A 576 18.82 -19.01 -29.37
CA LYS A 576 17.74 -19.68 -28.63
C LYS A 576 18.00 -19.82 -27.13
N TYR A 577 19.25 -19.63 -26.71
CA TYR A 577 19.69 -19.62 -25.31
C TYR A 577 20.04 -18.21 -24.80
N GLY A 578 19.73 -17.15 -25.58
CA GLY A 578 19.95 -15.76 -25.19
C GLY A 578 21.35 -15.21 -25.48
N TYR A 579 22.21 -15.93 -26.20
CA TYR A 579 23.55 -15.47 -26.57
C TYR A 579 23.57 -14.82 -27.96
N PRO A 580 24.30 -13.71 -28.16
CA PRO A 580 24.42 -13.07 -29.46
C PRO A 580 25.26 -13.91 -30.44
N CYS A 581 25.16 -13.62 -31.74
CA CYS A 581 26.04 -14.21 -32.76
C CYS A 581 27.47 -13.66 -32.64
N CYS A 582 28.48 -14.49 -32.85
CA CYS A 582 29.85 -14.00 -33.03
C CYS A 582 30.00 -13.30 -34.39
N GLU A 583 30.83 -12.26 -34.44
CA GLU A 583 31.17 -11.58 -35.69
C GLU A 583 32.33 -12.28 -36.41
N SER A 584 33.18 -13.01 -35.69
CA SER A 584 34.21 -13.89 -36.21
C SER A 584 33.83 -15.38 -36.09
N CYS A 585 34.54 -16.22 -36.83
CA CYS A 585 34.39 -17.68 -36.80
C CYS A 585 35.40 -18.36 -35.86
N ASP A 586 35.96 -17.61 -34.90
CA ASP A 586 36.98 -18.12 -33.99
C ASP A 586 36.32 -18.93 -32.86
N VAL A 587 36.43 -20.26 -32.98
CA VAL A 587 35.83 -21.20 -32.04
C VAL A 587 36.63 -21.25 -30.75
N PHE A 588 35.95 -21.00 -29.63
CA PHE A 588 36.50 -21.05 -28.29
C PHE A 588 36.05 -22.31 -27.53
N LEU A 589 34.81 -22.77 -27.75
CA LEU A 589 34.25 -23.96 -27.12
C LEU A 589 33.22 -24.60 -28.06
N GLU A 590 33.18 -25.92 -28.10
CA GLU A 590 32.14 -26.69 -28.78
C GLU A 590 31.55 -27.69 -27.79
N ASP A 591 30.24 -27.69 -27.67
CA ASP A 591 29.49 -28.60 -26.82
C ASP A 591 28.17 -29.03 -27.49
N GLU A 592 27.38 -29.84 -26.79
CA GLU A 592 26.11 -30.38 -27.28
C GLU A 592 25.07 -29.28 -27.60
N SER A 593 25.28 -28.05 -27.14
CA SER A 593 24.40 -26.90 -27.38
C SER A 593 24.84 -26.04 -28.58
N GLY A 594 26.05 -26.26 -29.12
CA GLY A 594 26.54 -25.64 -30.34
C GLY A 594 28.02 -25.27 -30.29
N ILE A 595 28.44 -24.47 -31.27
CA ILE A 595 29.79 -23.93 -31.37
C ILE A 595 29.77 -22.49 -30.86
N TRP A 596 30.73 -22.14 -30.01
CA TRP A 596 30.77 -20.92 -29.23
C TRP A 596 32.10 -20.18 -29.39
N GLY A 597 32.03 -18.86 -29.48
CA GLY A 597 33.16 -17.94 -29.48
C GLY A 597 33.10 -17.00 -28.28
N ALA A 598 34.17 -16.23 -28.08
CA ALA A 598 34.24 -15.22 -27.04
C ALA A 598 34.84 -13.93 -27.60
N GLU A 599 34.02 -12.88 -27.70
CA GLU A 599 34.39 -11.58 -28.26
C GLU A 599 34.13 -10.48 -27.22
N ASN A 600 35.07 -9.54 -27.07
CA ASN A 600 34.98 -8.44 -26.11
C ASN A 600 34.69 -8.88 -24.66
N GLY A 601 35.13 -10.08 -24.28
CA GLY A 601 34.92 -10.64 -22.93
C GLY A 601 33.51 -11.19 -22.69
N GLN A 602 32.70 -11.39 -23.74
CA GLN A 602 31.36 -11.97 -23.67
C GLN A 602 31.25 -13.21 -24.57
N TRP A 603 30.41 -14.17 -24.15
CA TRP A 603 30.13 -15.38 -24.91
C TRP A 603 29.16 -15.10 -26.05
N CYS A 604 29.47 -15.66 -27.22
CA CYS A 604 28.65 -15.57 -28.41
C CYS A 604 28.56 -16.94 -29.10
N SER A 605 27.52 -17.16 -29.89
CA SER A 605 27.35 -18.39 -30.66
C SER A 605 27.86 -18.20 -32.09
N ILE A 606 28.68 -19.15 -32.54
CA ILE A 606 29.26 -19.13 -33.88
C ILE A 606 28.16 -19.38 -34.91
N LYS A 607 28.13 -18.56 -35.97
CA LYS A 607 27.19 -18.70 -37.09
C LYS A 607 27.41 -20.06 -37.74
N THR A 608 26.35 -20.76 -38.13
CA THR A 608 26.45 -22.04 -38.87
C THR A 608 27.06 -21.90 -40.27
N SER A 609 27.19 -20.66 -40.76
CA SER A 609 27.92 -20.32 -41.99
C SER A 609 29.45 -20.24 -41.81
N CYS A 610 29.91 -20.26 -40.56
CA CYS A 610 31.28 -20.60 -40.18
C CYS A 610 31.39 -22.15 -40.15
#